data_AF-A0A645IGF2-F1
#
_entry.id   AF-A0A645IGF2-F1
#
_cell.length_a   1.000
_cell.length_b   1.000
_cell.length_c   1.000
_cell.angle_alpha   90.00
_cell.angle_beta   90.00
_cell.angle_gamma   90.00
#
_symmetry.space_group_name_H-M   'P 1'
#
loop_
_entity.id
_entity.type
_entity.pdbx_description
1 polymer ?
#
loop_
_entity_poly.entity_id
_entity_poly.type
_entity_poly.pdbx_seq_one_letter_code
_entity_poly.pdbx_strand_id
1 'polypeptide(L)'
;MEFFQPEPKAHNIGFCVLGGVYSEGIDLRDDRLIGVVIVGVGLPQLCLERDIIKDYYDNKNHKGFEYSYMYPGMNKVMQAAGRLIRSETDRGVILLLDERFSRWDYQKLFPREWFPHTRVNESCLPEILKDFWS
;
A
#
# COMPACT_ATOMS: atom_id res chain seq x y z
N MET A 1 -11.30 16.55 6.00
CA MET A 1 -12.11 15.48 6.64
C MET A 1 -13.61 15.66 6.41
N GLU A 2 -14.10 16.87 6.11
CA GLU A 2 -15.53 17.12 5.81
C GLU A 2 -16.05 16.51 4.50
N PHE A 3 -15.17 16.12 3.58
CA PHE A 3 -15.54 15.63 2.24
C PHE A 3 -15.88 14.14 2.18
N PHE A 4 -15.40 13.34 3.14
CA PHE A 4 -15.68 11.90 3.17
C PHE A 4 -16.87 11.64 4.09
N GLN A 5 -18.07 11.78 3.54
CA GLN A 5 -19.34 11.50 4.22
C GLN A 5 -19.97 10.20 3.68
N PRO A 6 -20.84 9.54 4.45
CA PRO A 6 -21.67 8.44 3.94
C PRO A 6 -22.51 8.93 2.74
N GLU A 7 -22.76 8.06 1.78
CA GLU A 7 -23.45 8.39 0.51
C GLU A 7 -22.90 9.65 -0.18
N PRO A 8 -21.59 9.66 -0.53
CA PRO A 8 -20.97 10.85 -1.08
C PRO A 8 -21.63 11.23 -2.41
N LYS A 9 -22.17 12.45 -2.49
CA LYS A 9 -22.79 13.00 -3.71
C LYS A 9 -21.79 13.21 -4.86
N ALA A 10 -20.49 13.13 -4.57
CA ALA A 10 -19.40 13.26 -5.53
C ALA A 10 -18.23 12.34 -5.14
N HIS A 11 -17.49 11.85 -6.12
CA HIS A 11 -16.29 11.06 -5.89
C HIS A 11 -15.16 11.95 -5.36
N ASN A 12 -14.56 11.58 -4.23
CA ASN A 12 -13.46 12.30 -3.62
C ASN A 12 -12.17 11.50 -3.74
N ILE A 13 -11.08 12.17 -4.10
CA ILE A 13 -9.72 11.59 -4.12
C ILE A 13 -8.88 12.34 -3.10
N GLY A 14 -8.31 11.60 -2.15
CA GLY A 14 -7.36 12.12 -1.17
C GLY A 14 -5.94 11.76 -1.57
N PHE A 15 -5.03 12.74 -1.53
CA PHE A 15 -3.60 12.51 -1.71
C PHE A 15 -2.88 12.55 -0.37
N CYS A 16 -2.08 11.53 -0.09
CA CYS A 16 -1.29 11.42 1.13
C CYS A 16 0.08 10.82 0.83
N VAL A 17 1.07 11.17 1.66
CA VAL A 17 2.45 10.68 1.54
C VAL A 17 2.63 9.46 2.45
N LEU A 18 3.16 8.36 1.91
CA LEU A 18 3.47 7.15 2.69
C LEU A 18 4.44 7.44 3.84
N GLY A 19 4.02 7.16 5.07
CA GLY A 19 4.80 7.40 6.28
C GLY A 19 4.85 8.87 6.73
N GLY A 20 4.02 9.74 6.16
CA GLY A 20 3.80 11.09 6.70
C GLY A 20 2.75 11.08 7.83
N VAL A 21 2.69 12.16 8.61
CA VAL A 21 1.74 12.32 9.75
C VAL A 21 0.28 12.06 9.34
N TYR A 22 -0.09 12.42 8.11
CA TYR A 22 -1.42 12.20 7.54
C TYR A 22 -1.69 10.75 7.10
N SER A 23 -0.67 9.90 6.95
CA SER A 23 -0.86 8.46 6.68
C SER A 23 -1.20 7.66 7.94
N GLU A 24 -0.92 8.23 9.12
CA GLU A 24 -1.20 7.59 10.42
C GLU A 24 -2.50 8.08 11.08
N GLY A 25 -2.88 9.35 10.88
CA GLY A 25 -4.01 9.99 11.57
C GLY A 25 -5.34 10.10 10.80
N ILE A 26 -5.41 9.67 9.54
CA ILE A 26 -6.64 9.75 8.75
C ILE A 26 -7.47 8.46 8.97
N ASP A 27 -8.46 8.54 9.87
CA ASP A 27 -9.43 7.45 10.13
C ASP A 27 -10.65 7.56 9.19
N LEU A 28 -10.48 6.97 8.01
CA LEU A 28 -11.44 6.62 6.95
C LEU A 28 -12.86 6.07 7.20
N ARG A 29 -13.48 6.06 8.39
CA ARG A 29 -14.49 5.02 8.80
C ARG A 29 -15.59 4.66 7.76
N ASP A 30 -15.85 3.36 7.62
CA ASP A 30 -16.95 2.75 6.82
C ASP A 30 -16.83 3.02 5.31
N ASP A 31 -17.96 3.16 4.60
CA ASP A 31 -18.15 3.31 3.13
C ASP A 31 -17.40 4.50 2.49
N ARG A 32 -16.65 5.24 3.29
CA ARG A 32 -15.96 6.47 2.91
C ARG A 32 -14.69 6.22 2.11
N LEU A 33 -14.18 4.99 2.12
CA LEU A 33 -12.98 4.60 1.39
C LEU A 33 -13.24 3.28 0.66
N ILE A 34 -13.52 3.36 -0.65
CA ILE A 34 -13.76 2.19 -1.51
C ILE A 34 -12.49 1.71 -2.22
N GLY A 35 -11.41 2.48 -2.18
CA GLY A 35 -10.15 2.05 -2.77
C GLY A 35 -8.95 2.85 -2.30
N VAL A 36 -7.79 2.22 -2.38
CA VAL A 36 -6.48 2.82 -2.09
C VAL A 36 -5.56 2.57 -3.26
N VAL A 37 -4.91 3.62 -3.75
CA VAL A 37 -3.88 3.54 -4.79
C VAL A 37 -2.54 3.85 -4.16
N ILE A 38 -1.62 2.89 -4.17
CA ILE A 38 -0.27 3.02 -3.61
C ILE A 38 0.71 3.16 -4.77
N VAL A 39 1.28 4.34 -4.92
CA VAL A 39 2.26 4.65 -5.96
C VAL A 39 3.66 4.50 -5.39
N GLY A 40 4.40 3.49 -5.85
CA GLY A 40 5.73 3.15 -5.36
C GLY A 40 5.75 2.33 -4.07
N VAL A 41 6.91 1.77 -3.74
CA VAL A 41 7.11 0.88 -2.59
C VAL A 41 7.48 1.60 -1.27
N GLY A 42 7.39 2.93 -1.25
CA GLY A 42 7.58 3.73 -0.02
C GLY A 42 8.95 3.63 0.64
N LEU A 43 10.03 3.42 -0.13
CA LEU A 43 11.39 3.26 0.43
C LEU A 43 11.75 4.45 1.34
N PRO A 44 12.40 4.20 2.49
CA PRO A 44 12.97 5.25 3.33
C PRO A 44 13.97 6.13 2.56
N GLN A 45 14.13 7.37 3.03
CA GLN A 45 15.22 8.23 2.58
C GLN A 45 16.57 7.67 3.03
N LEU A 46 17.62 8.01 2.27
CA LEU A 46 18.99 7.68 2.64
C LEU A 46 19.39 8.48 3.88
N CYS A 47 19.96 7.82 4.88
CA CYS A 47 20.57 8.45 6.04
C CYS A 47 21.63 7.54 6.66
N LEU A 48 22.49 8.11 7.50
CA LEU A 48 23.58 7.37 8.17
C LEU A 48 23.07 6.16 8.95
N GLU A 49 21.93 6.29 9.64
CA GLU A 49 21.33 5.19 10.39
C GLU A 49 20.91 4.03 9.46
N ARG A 50 20.42 4.34 8.26
CA ARG A 50 20.07 3.34 7.25
C ARG A 50 21.30 2.64 6.71
N ASP A 51 22.38 3.38 6.49
CA ASP A 51 23.65 2.81 6.03
C ASP A 51 24.25 1.86 7.09
N ILE A 52 24.21 2.25 8.38
CA ILE A 52 24.65 1.36 9.47
C ILE A 52 23.84 0.06 9.51
N ILE A 53 22.51 0.15 9.40
CA ILE A 53 21.63 -1.05 9.37
C ILE A 53 21.95 -1.90 8.13
N LYS A 54 22.09 -1.26 6.98
CA LYS A 54 22.40 -1.93 5.72
C LYS A 54 23.73 -2.68 5.83
N ASP A 55 24.80 -2.02 6.24
CA ASP A 55 26.14 -2.62 6.34
C ASP A 55 26.17 -3.77 7.34
N TYR A 56 25.48 -3.63 8.47
CA TYR A 56 25.38 -4.71 9.47
C TYR A 56 24.72 -5.96 8.87
N TYR A 57 23.56 -5.82 8.21
CA TYR A 57 22.85 -6.96 7.64
C TYR A 57 23.46 -7.47 6.33
N ASP A 58 24.14 -6.61 5.56
CA ASP A 58 24.92 -7.05 4.39
C ASP A 58 26.06 -7.98 4.81
N ASN A 59 26.79 -7.64 5.88
CA ASN A 59 27.85 -8.51 6.42
C ASN A 59 27.32 -9.77 7.09
N LYS A 60 26.14 -9.69 7.72
CA LYS A 60 25.57 -10.81 8.49
C LYS A 60 24.93 -11.88 7.62
N ASN A 61 24.18 -11.48 6.59
CA ASN A 61 23.41 -12.43 5.77
C ASN A 61 23.14 -11.94 4.34
N HIS A 62 23.85 -10.90 3.87
CA HIS A 62 23.68 -10.30 2.54
C HIS A 62 22.27 -9.76 2.27
N LYS A 63 21.54 -9.35 3.33
CA LYS A 63 20.20 -8.77 3.21
C LYS A 63 20.12 -7.31 3.66
N GLY A 64 21.21 -6.56 3.54
CA GLY A 64 21.28 -5.17 4.00
C GLY A 64 20.20 -4.31 3.37
N PHE A 65 19.97 -4.45 2.05
CA PHE A 65 18.91 -3.72 1.36
C PHE A 65 17.51 -4.06 1.89
N GLU A 66 17.22 -5.33 2.15
CA GLU A 66 15.91 -5.75 2.62
C GLU A 66 15.59 -5.16 4.00
N TYR A 67 16.53 -5.24 4.94
CA TYR A 67 16.34 -4.74 6.30
C TYR A 67 16.34 -3.22 6.38
N SER A 68 17.16 -2.53 5.59
CA SER A 68 17.26 -1.07 5.64
C SER A 68 16.16 -0.35 4.84
N TYR A 69 15.72 -0.92 3.70
CA TYR A 69 14.83 -0.26 2.76
C TYR A 69 13.54 -1.04 2.44
N MET A 70 13.64 -2.31 2.03
CA MET A 70 12.48 -3.06 1.51
C MET A 70 11.42 -3.33 2.57
N TYR A 71 11.79 -3.93 3.71
CA TYR A 71 10.83 -4.25 4.77
C TYR A 71 10.22 -2.98 5.39
N PRO A 72 10.99 -1.92 5.69
CA PRO A 72 10.40 -0.66 6.14
C PRO A 72 9.44 -0.03 5.11
N GLY A 73 9.77 -0.08 3.81
CA GLY A 73 8.88 0.39 2.75
C GLY A 73 7.58 -0.41 2.68
N MET A 74 7.68 -1.74 2.70
CA MET A 74 6.52 -2.63 2.69
C MET A 74 5.65 -2.48 3.94
N ASN A 75 6.21 -2.19 5.10
CA ASN A 75 5.42 -1.87 6.29
C ASN A 75 4.52 -0.66 6.06
N LYS A 76 5.04 0.40 5.42
CA LYS A 76 4.22 1.58 5.07
C LYS A 76 3.13 1.24 4.05
N VAL A 77 3.45 0.41 3.06
CA VAL A 77 2.47 -0.09 2.07
C VAL A 77 1.34 -0.85 2.77
N MET A 78 1.67 -1.78 3.67
CA MET A 78 0.69 -2.55 4.43
C MET A 78 -0.15 -1.68 5.35
N GLN A 79 0.45 -0.69 6.02
CA GLN A 79 -0.28 0.27 6.85
C GLN A 79 -1.26 1.11 6.03
N ALA A 80 -0.86 1.57 4.84
CA ALA A 80 -1.72 2.34 3.95
C ALA A 80 -2.86 1.50 3.39
N ALA A 81 -2.57 0.27 2.95
CA ALA A 81 -3.56 -0.67 2.46
C ALA A 81 -4.54 -1.12 3.57
N GLY A 82 -4.06 -1.34 4.80
CA GLY A 82 -4.89 -1.68 5.97
C GLY A 82 -5.85 -0.57 6.40
N ARG A 83 -5.76 0.64 5.83
CA ARG A 83 -6.80 1.68 6.01
C ARG A 83 -8.08 1.35 5.26
N LEU A 84 -8.00 0.56 4.20
CA LEU A 84 -9.15 0.22 3.36
C LEU A 84 -10.06 -0.81 4.03
N ILE A 85 -9.48 -1.85 4.61
CA ILE A 85 -10.21 -2.98 5.21
C ILE A 85 -9.92 -2.99 6.71
N ARG A 86 -10.91 -2.58 7.52
CA ARG A 86 -10.84 -2.46 8.99
C ARG A 86 -11.92 -3.28 9.70
N SER A 87 -12.99 -3.63 8.98
CA SER A 87 -14.05 -4.50 9.45
C SER A 87 -14.31 -5.64 8.46
N GLU A 88 -15.02 -6.68 8.90
CA GLU A 88 -15.41 -7.81 8.04
C GLU A 88 -16.40 -7.41 6.94
N THR A 89 -17.06 -6.26 7.09
CA THR A 89 -18.03 -5.73 6.11
C THR A 89 -17.40 -4.78 5.10
N ASP A 90 -16.14 -4.39 5.29
CA ASP A 90 -15.48 -3.47 4.38
C ASP A 90 -15.17 -4.17 3.04
N ARG A 91 -15.55 -3.54 1.94
CA ARG A 91 -15.24 -3.99 0.56
C ARG A 91 -14.50 -2.87 -0.15
N GLY A 92 -13.36 -3.19 -0.77
CA GLY A 92 -12.58 -2.21 -1.50
C GLY A 92 -11.46 -2.78 -2.35
N VAL A 93 -10.89 -1.93 -3.21
CA VAL A 93 -9.78 -2.29 -4.10
C VAL A 93 -8.47 -1.64 -3.66
N ILE A 94 -7.40 -2.44 -3.53
CA ILE A 94 -6.02 -1.95 -3.36
C ILE A 94 -5.32 -2.03 -4.73
N LEU A 95 -4.90 -0.90 -5.25
CA LEU A 95 -4.11 -0.82 -6.48
C LEU A 95 -2.66 -0.48 -6.16
N LEU A 96 -1.74 -1.40 -6.45
CA LEU A 96 -0.31 -1.24 -6.25
C LEU A 96 0.37 -0.84 -7.56
N LEU A 97 0.88 0.38 -7.65
CA LEU A 97 1.50 0.95 -8.84
C LEU A 97 3.01 1.05 -8.68
N ASP A 98 3.70 -0.05 -8.99
CA ASP A 98 5.16 -0.13 -9.16
C ASP A 98 5.50 -1.51 -9.73
N GLU A 99 6.46 -1.60 -10.66
CA GLU A 99 6.90 -2.89 -11.20
C GLU A 99 7.47 -3.81 -10.11
N ARG A 100 8.03 -3.24 -9.04
CA ARG A 100 8.61 -4.01 -7.93
C ARG A 100 7.58 -4.89 -7.23
N PHE A 101 6.31 -4.48 -7.17
CA PHE A 101 5.23 -5.31 -6.64
C PHE A 101 4.96 -6.59 -7.46
N SER A 102 5.45 -6.65 -8.70
CA SER A 102 5.39 -7.87 -9.52
C SER A 102 6.58 -8.82 -9.27
N ARG A 103 7.62 -8.39 -8.54
CA ARG A 103 8.77 -9.25 -8.23
C ARG A 103 8.47 -10.19 -7.07
N TRP A 104 9.02 -11.40 -7.14
CA TRP A 104 8.79 -12.47 -6.15
C TRP A 104 9.20 -12.06 -4.71
N ASP A 105 10.25 -11.25 -4.59
CA ASP A 105 10.81 -10.81 -3.31
C ASP A 105 9.94 -9.76 -2.60
N TYR A 106 9.09 -9.06 -3.35
CA TYR A 106 8.03 -8.21 -2.79
C TYR A 106 6.74 -8.99 -2.56
N GLN A 107 6.33 -9.86 -3.49
CA GLN A 107 5.09 -10.63 -3.35
C GLN A 107 5.09 -11.57 -2.15
N LYS A 108 6.25 -12.13 -1.77
CA LYS A 108 6.38 -12.96 -0.55
C LYS A 108 6.09 -12.18 0.75
N LEU A 109 6.07 -10.85 0.69
CA LEU A 109 5.77 -9.97 1.82
C LEU A 109 4.29 -9.56 1.85
N PHE A 110 3.50 -9.93 0.83
CA PHE A 110 2.08 -9.64 0.84
C PHE A 110 1.38 -10.50 1.91
N PRO A 111 0.40 -9.93 2.63
CA PRO A 111 -0.50 -10.70 3.47
C PRO A 111 -1.18 -11.81 2.68
N ARG A 112 -1.47 -12.93 3.34
CA ARG A 112 -2.10 -14.09 2.70
C ARG A 112 -3.46 -13.74 2.11
N GLU A 113 -4.16 -12.81 2.75
CA GLU A 113 -5.49 -12.32 2.41
C GLU A 113 -5.53 -11.56 1.09
N TRP A 114 -4.37 -11.12 0.58
CA TRP A 114 -4.29 -10.46 -0.73
C TRP A 114 -4.26 -11.45 -1.89
N PHE A 115 -4.17 -12.75 -1.62
CA PHE A 115 -4.19 -13.78 -2.64
C PHE A 115 -5.60 -14.35 -2.83
N PRO A 116 -6.07 -14.52 -4.08
CA PRO A 116 -5.35 -14.19 -5.32
C PRO A 116 -5.36 -12.69 -5.64
N HIS A 117 -4.24 -12.17 -6.14
CA HIS A 117 -4.13 -10.82 -6.72
C HIS A 117 -3.98 -10.90 -8.25
N THR A 118 -4.42 -9.85 -8.95
CA THR A 118 -4.38 -9.80 -10.42
C THR A 118 -3.44 -8.71 -10.90
N ARG A 119 -2.58 -9.03 -11.87
CA ARG A 119 -1.78 -8.01 -12.58
C ARG A 119 -2.67 -7.32 -13.60
N VAL A 120 -2.71 -6.00 -13.55
CA VAL A 120 -3.57 -5.17 -14.39
C VAL A 120 -2.76 -4.17 -15.18
N ASN A 121 -3.36 -3.67 -16.26
CA ASN A 121 -2.89 -2.51 -17.03
C ASN A 121 -4.07 -1.58 -17.32
N GLU A 122 -3.82 -0.45 -17.98
CA GLU A 122 -4.86 0.55 -18.29
C GLU A 122 -6.03 -0.03 -19.11
N SER A 123 -5.75 -0.98 -20.01
CA SER A 123 -6.80 -1.57 -20.85
C SER A 123 -7.73 -2.53 -20.11
N CYS A 124 -7.25 -3.30 -19.14
CA CYS A 124 -8.05 -4.32 -18.45
C CYS A 124 -8.59 -3.88 -17.08
N LEU A 125 -8.00 -2.85 -16.46
CA LEU A 125 -8.42 -2.35 -15.15
C LEU A 125 -9.91 -1.94 -15.10
N PRO A 126 -10.49 -1.22 -16.08
CA PRO A 126 -11.90 -0.81 -16.01
C PRO A 126 -12.88 -1.98 -15.93
N GLU A 127 -12.63 -3.04 -16.69
CA GLU A 127 -13.46 -4.25 -16.70
C GLU A 127 -13.37 -4.99 -15.36
N ILE A 128 -12.15 -5.21 -14.86
CA ILE A 128 -11.92 -5.87 -13.56
C ILE A 128 -12.58 -5.09 -12.41
N LEU A 129 -12.49 -3.75 -12.41
CA LEU A 129 -13.15 -2.92 -11.41
C LEU A 129 -14.66 -3.02 -11.50
N LYS A 130 -15.23 -3.02 -12.72
CA LYS A 130 -16.67 -3.16 -12.93
C LYS A 130 -17.18 -4.49 -12.41
N ASP A 131 -16.47 -5.58 -12.69
CA ASP A 131 -16.81 -6.93 -12.19
C ASP A 131 -16.68 -7.00 -10.67
N PHE A 132 -15.66 -6.35 -10.09
CA PHE A 132 -15.48 -6.29 -8.64
C PHE A 132 -16.59 -5.51 -7.93
N TRP A 133 -17.20 -4.50 -8.55
CA TRP A 133 -18.24 -3.65 -7.92
C TRP A 133 -19.68 -3.99 -8.30
N SER A 134 -19.86 -4.92 -9.25
CA SER A 134 -21.16 -5.52 -9.54
C SER A 134 -21.62 -6.41 -8.39
#